data_AF-A0A564U006-F1
#
_entry.id   AF-A0A564U006-F1
#
_cell.length_a   1.000
_cell.length_b   1.000
_cell.length_c   1.000
_cell.angle_alpha   90.00
_cell.angle_beta   90.00
_cell.angle_gamma   90.00
#
_symmetry.space_group_name_H-M   'P 1'
#
loop_
_entity.id
_entity.type
_entity.pdbx_description
1 polymer ?
#
loop_
_entity_poly.entity_id
_entity_poly.type
_entity_poly.pdbx_seq_one_letter_code
_entity_poly.pdbx_strand_id
1 'polypeptide(L)'
;MKKIWKRVCTGLLTLTTILTALPTTSAYAAETQYWTESSERVGYIEHVMNDGTIHLTFNEGHMKVEGETAYCIDINTGFKNGYKTKHDASSSMSAAQIEDVALSLEYVKQYRGSHSNLNANQGYMLEQCVVWQRLSEQLGWQCDNVRAAYSEISQDIQNEVYAGARVFVQANKGRYKCGGYIYTGEGQDLGQFWAELNVGNAKVKKTTANEIVTNGNAMYSIAGATFGIFSDQNCSNQIGTLTTNENGETNEVEVTAGTVYIKELSAPKGYKLDTTVHSLKVEAGKTAVLNVSDVPKVTETLVGLFKIDMETGKATAQGNAALTGAEFTWHYYDGLYTKDNLPERATRTWVTKTVAEKDSNGTVHYVTKLADAYKVSGDTFYTQNEKSVLPLGTLTVEETKAPDGYLLDGAYMQAGDSTEQIKGMYLTQITEDGELAVLSGSNQYSVSDQVIRGGVKIQKRDLETKDTKAQGSATLKDTAFAIISLNENSVLVEGKLYKKNETVKTIQTGIDGIATTTADLLPYGKYKLEETKAPEGYLTDGAKAIEFSITENGKIVD
;
A
#
# COMPACT_ATOMS: atom_id res chain seq x y z
N MET A 1 16.67 15.21 -58.72
CA MET A 1 17.49 15.63 -59.89
C MET A 1 18.59 14.62 -60.12
N LYS A 2 18.71 14.11 -61.36
CA LYS A 2 19.83 13.36 -61.99
C LYS A 2 20.24 12.02 -61.32
N LYS A 3 19.93 10.83 -61.87
CA LYS A 3 20.32 10.18 -63.15
C LYS A 3 21.42 9.09 -62.92
N ILE A 4 21.08 7.85 -63.35
CA ILE A 4 21.90 6.92 -64.19
C ILE A 4 23.00 6.11 -63.44
N TRP A 5 23.18 4.78 -63.55
CA TRP A 5 22.98 3.74 -64.60
C TRP A 5 22.84 2.34 -63.94
N LYS A 6 21.91 1.43 -64.31
CA LYS A 6 21.97 0.38 -65.38
C LYS A 6 23.31 -0.39 -65.41
N ARG A 7 23.39 -1.73 -65.42
CA ARG A 7 22.74 -2.78 -66.25
C ARG A 7 23.36 -4.13 -65.77
N VAL A 8 22.80 -5.34 -65.91
CA VAL A 8 22.40 -6.04 -67.14
C VAL A 8 21.39 -7.14 -66.82
N CYS A 9 20.40 -7.27 -67.71
CA CYS A 9 19.32 -8.25 -67.77
C CYS A 9 19.74 -9.55 -68.48
N THR A 10 19.00 -10.64 -68.25
CA THR A 10 18.43 -11.57 -69.27
C THR A 10 17.33 -12.36 -68.53
N GLY A 11 16.02 -12.22 -68.78
CA GLY A 11 15.25 -12.67 -69.96
C GLY A 11 14.89 -14.17 -69.80
N LEU A 12 13.67 -14.70 -69.84
CA LEU A 12 12.45 -14.37 -70.59
C LEU A 12 11.19 -15.03 -69.93
N LEU A 13 10.01 -14.51 -70.26
CA LEU A 13 8.66 -14.99 -69.93
C LEU A 13 8.17 -16.12 -70.86
N THR A 14 7.44 -17.08 -70.27
CA THR A 14 6.21 -17.81 -70.71
C THR A 14 6.00 -18.26 -72.17
N LEU A 15 5.65 -19.55 -72.39
CA LEU A 15 4.30 -20.02 -72.80
C LEU A 15 4.19 -21.56 -72.82
N THR A 16 2.97 -22.03 -72.61
CA THR A 16 2.36 -23.37 -72.42
C THR A 16 2.45 -24.41 -73.56
N THR A 17 2.58 -25.71 -73.21
CA THR A 17 1.77 -26.85 -73.73
C THR A 17 2.01 -28.20 -72.99
N ILE A 18 1.00 -28.62 -72.23
CA ILE A 18 0.34 -29.93 -72.00
C ILE A 18 1.03 -31.30 -72.35
N LEU A 19 0.93 -32.23 -71.37
CA LEU A 19 1.01 -33.73 -71.37
C LEU A 19 2.38 -34.40 -71.57
N THR A 20 2.90 -35.21 -70.64
CA THR A 20 2.30 -36.45 -70.09
C THR A 20 2.83 -36.75 -68.68
N ALA A 21 1.94 -37.29 -67.85
CA ALA A 21 2.18 -37.67 -66.47
C ALA A 21 3.23 -38.80 -66.34
N LEU A 22 4.21 -38.59 -65.47
CA LEU A 22 4.83 -39.67 -64.70
C LEU A 22 4.28 -39.53 -63.27
N PRO A 23 3.67 -40.58 -62.69
CA PRO A 23 3.23 -40.50 -61.30
C PRO A 23 4.46 -40.34 -60.43
N THR A 24 4.64 -39.16 -59.85
CA THR A 24 5.40 -39.04 -58.61
C THR A 24 4.63 -39.85 -57.58
N THR A 25 5.08 -41.07 -57.32
CA THR A 25 4.63 -41.83 -56.16
C THR A 25 4.88 -40.96 -54.96
N SER A 26 3.81 -40.38 -54.41
CA SER A 26 3.79 -39.93 -53.03
C SER A 26 4.37 -41.08 -52.22
N ALA A 27 5.50 -40.85 -51.55
CA ALA A 27 5.93 -41.73 -50.50
C ALA A 27 4.83 -41.65 -49.43
N TYR A 28 3.85 -42.55 -49.51
CA TYR A 28 2.95 -42.82 -48.42
C TYR A 28 3.85 -43.22 -47.27
N ALA A 29 3.93 -42.38 -46.23
CA ALA A 29 4.42 -42.84 -44.95
C ALA A 29 3.55 -44.06 -44.61
N ALA A 30 4.17 -45.24 -44.54
CA ALA A 30 3.44 -46.44 -44.18
C ALA A 30 2.78 -46.18 -42.82
N GLU A 31 1.45 -46.32 -42.76
CA GLU A 31 0.71 -46.20 -41.50
C GLU A 31 1.33 -47.19 -40.51
N THR A 32 1.76 -46.69 -39.36
CA THR A 32 2.37 -47.53 -38.34
C THR A 32 1.29 -48.48 -37.81
N GLN A 33 1.51 -49.78 -38.00
CA GLN A 33 0.61 -50.83 -37.54
C GLN A 33 1.05 -51.35 -36.18
N TYR A 34 0.08 -51.58 -35.30
CA TYR A 34 0.28 -52.03 -33.94
C TYR A 34 -0.33 -53.41 -33.78
N TRP A 35 0.45 -54.37 -33.26
CA TRP A 35 -0.08 -55.68 -32.92
C TRP A 35 -0.97 -55.57 -31.68
N THR A 36 -2.19 -56.08 -31.81
CA THR A 36 -3.16 -56.10 -30.72
C THR A 36 -3.51 -57.54 -30.40
N GLU A 37 -3.44 -57.88 -29.12
CA GLU A 37 -3.73 -59.23 -28.65
C GLU A 37 -4.52 -59.21 -27.35
N SER A 38 -5.39 -60.21 -27.25
CA SER A 38 -6.04 -60.58 -26.01
C SER A 38 -5.13 -61.57 -25.29
N SER A 39 -4.63 -61.19 -24.11
CA SER A 39 -3.84 -62.09 -23.27
C SER A 39 -4.74 -62.98 -22.40
N GLU A 40 -4.20 -63.54 -21.32
CA GLU A 40 -4.87 -64.48 -20.43
C GLU A 40 -6.32 -64.08 -20.08
N ARG A 41 -7.19 -65.09 -19.93
CA ARG A 41 -8.57 -64.90 -19.49
C ARG A 41 -8.58 -64.18 -18.14
N VAL A 42 -9.28 -63.04 -18.07
CA VAL A 42 -9.40 -62.24 -16.85
C VAL A 42 -10.68 -62.51 -16.05
N GLY A 43 -11.76 -62.96 -16.71
CA GLY A 43 -13.03 -63.29 -16.06
C GLY A 43 -14.21 -63.33 -17.03
N TYR A 44 -15.43 -63.44 -16.49
CA TYR A 44 -16.67 -63.43 -17.27
C TYR A 44 -17.35 -62.06 -17.28
N ILE A 45 -17.79 -61.62 -18.46
CA ILE A 45 -18.62 -60.43 -18.66
C ILE A 45 -20.04 -60.86 -19.04
N GLU A 46 -21.03 -60.19 -18.45
CA GLU A 46 -22.43 -60.30 -18.83
C GLU A 46 -22.80 -59.07 -19.66
N HIS A 47 -23.15 -59.28 -20.93
CA HIS A 47 -23.69 -58.25 -21.81
C HIS A 47 -25.17 -58.03 -21.44
N VAL A 48 -25.41 -57.17 -20.46
CA VAL A 48 -26.75 -56.88 -19.94
C VAL A 48 -27.37 -55.72 -20.71
N MET A 49 -28.53 -55.97 -21.30
CA MET A 49 -29.32 -54.95 -21.99
C MET A 49 -30.05 -54.05 -20.99
N ASN A 50 -30.50 -52.87 -21.43
CA ASN A 50 -31.19 -51.90 -20.58
C ASN A 50 -32.52 -52.39 -20.01
N ASP A 51 -33.14 -53.42 -20.61
CA ASP A 51 -34.33 -54.10 -20.08
C ASP A 51 -34.03 -55.12 -18.97
N GLY A 52 -32.74 -55.29 -18.62
CA GLY A 52 -32.25 -56.21 -17.60
C GLY A 52 -31.97 -57.63 -18.11
N THR A 53 -32.21 -57.92 -19.39
CA THR A 53 -31.90 -59.24 -19.98
C THR A 53 -30.40 -59.40 -20.22
N ILE A 54 -29.87 -60.60 -19.97
CA ILE A 54 -28.48 -60.94 -20.33
C ILE A 54 -28.50 -61.44 -21.77
N HIS A 55 -27.97 -60.65 -22.69
CA HIS A 55 -27.89 -61.01 -24.11
C HIS A 55 -26.89 -62.14 -24.34
N LEU A 56 -25.70 -62.03 -23.74
CA LEU A 56 -24.68 -63.07 -23.75
C LEU A 56 -23.73 -62.98 -22.55
N THR A 57 -23.16 -64.11 -22.16
CA THR A 57 -22.04 -64.19 -21.21
C THR A 57 -20.81 -64.67 -21.95
N PHE A 58 -19.69 -63.96 -21.83
CA PHE A 58 -18.46 -64.27 -22.56
C PHE A 58 -17.22 -64.14 -21.68
N ASN A 59 -16.14 -64.80 -22.10
CA ASN A 59 -14.83 -64.63 -21.47
C ASN A 59 -14.20 -63.34 -21.96
N GLU A 60 -13.75 -62.51 -21.03
CA GLU A 60 -12.91 -61.35 -21.32
C GLU A 60 -11.44 -61.73 -21.17
N GLY A 61 -10.59 -61.16 -22.01
CA GLY A 61 -9.13 -61.23 -21.88
C GLY A 61 -8.54 -59.84 -21.66
N HIS A 62 -7.35 -59.76 -21.07
CA HIS A 62 -6.69 -58.46 -20.88
C HIS A 62 -6.09 -58.00 -22.21
N MET A 63 -6.66 -56.95 -22.80
CA MET A 63 -6.14 -56.36 -24.04
C MET A 63 -4.94 -55.46 -23.76
N LYS A 64 -3.88 -55.64 -24.56
CA LYS A 64 -2.68 -54.79 -24.49
C LYS A 64 -2.27 -54.30 -25.86
N VAL A 65 -1.80 -53.06 -25.90
CA VAL A 65 -1.16 -52.46 -27.08
C VAL A 65 0.11 -51.76 -26.60
N GLU A 66 1.25 -52.14 -27.17
CA GLU A 66 2.59 -51.67 -26.74
C GLU A 66 2.89 -51.90 -25.25
N GLY A 67 2.33 -52.96 -24.65
CA GLY A 67 2.51 -53.30 -23.23
C GLY A 67 1.58 -52.56 -22.27
N GLU A 68 0.87 -51.54 -22.75
CA GLU A 68 -0.11 -50.77 -21.98
C GLU A 68 -1.52 -51.36 -22.13
N THR A 69 -2.33 -51.23 -21.08
CA THR A 69 -3.73 -51.68 -21.10
C THR A 69 -4.50 -50.92 -22.17
N ALA A 70 -5.21 -51.64 -23.03
CA ALA A 70 -6.19 -51.09 -23.95
C ALA A 70 -7.57 -51.63 -23.62
N TYR A 71 -8.62 -50.94 -24.06
CA TYR A 71 -9.99 -51.32 -23.79
C TYR A 71 -10.73 -51.53 -25.11
N CYS A 72 -11.51 -52.58 -25.18
CA CYS A 72 -12.53 -52.78 -26.19
C CYS A 72 -13.53 -51.59 -26.16
N ILE A 73 -13.74 -50.92 -27.29
CA ILE A 73 -14.60 -49.70 -27.37
C ILE A 73 -15.91 -49.91 -28.16
N ASP A 74 -16.29 -51.15 -28.46
CA ASP A 74 -17.59 -51.51 -29.04
C ASP A 74 -17.97 -52.95 -28.70
N ILE A 75 -18.73 -53.15 -27.62
CA ILE A 75 -19.13 -54.48 -27.15
C ILE A 75 -19.91 -55.30 -28.20
N ASN A 76 -20.51 -54.64 -29.20
CA ASN A 76 -21.30 -55.31 -30.22
C ASN A 76 -20.44 -55.98 -31.30
N THR A 77 -19.14 -55.70 -31.30
CA THR A 77 -18.19 -56.27 -32.26
C THR A 77 -17.21 -57.22 -31.56
N GLY A 78 -17.07 -58.44 -32.08
CA GLY A 78 -16.11 -59.42 -31.56
C GLY A 78 -14.66 -59.00 -31.80
N PHE A 79 -13.82 -59.11 -30.77
CA PHE A 79 -12.39 -58.84 -30.89
C PHE A 79 -11.68 -59.90 -31.75
N LYS A 80 -10.65 -59.48 -32.49
CA LYS A 80 -9.75 -60.36 -33.26
C LYS A 80 -8.32 -59.90 -33.06
N ASN A 81 -7.43 -60.84 -32.72
CA ASN A 81 -5.99 -60.59 -32.71
C ASN A 81 -5.54 -60.16 -34.11
N GLY A 82 -4.70 -59.14 -34.19
CA GLY A 82 -4.22 -58.66 -35.48
C GLY A 82 -3.58 -57.28 -35.41
N TYR A 83 -3.09 -56.85 -36.56
CA TYR A 83 -2.58 -55.50 -36.74
C TYR A 83 -3.71 -54.48 -36.84
N LYS A 84 -3.58 -53.39 -36.09
CA LYS A 84 -4.48 -52.24 -36.10
C LYS A 84 -3.72 -50.94 -36.36
N THR A 85 -4.36 -49.98 -37.00
CA THR A 85 -3.84 -48.64 -37.22
C THR A 85 -4.21 -47.74 -36.04
N LYS A 86 -3.23 -47.01 -35.50
CA LYS A 86 -3.43 -46.07 -34.39
C LYS A 86 -3.72 -44.66 -34.91
N HIS A 87 -4.71 -44.01 -34.33
CA HIS A 87 -4.95 -42.57 -34.50
C HIS A 87 -5.38 -41.92 -33.20
N ASP A 88 -5.32 -40.59 -33.16
CA ASP A 88 -5.80 -39.82 -32.02
C ASP A 88 -7.31 -40.00 -31.85
N ALA A 89 -7.77 -40.21 -30.62
CA ALA A 89 -9.18 -40.46 -30.34
C ALA A 89 -10.12 -39.35 -30.83
N SER A 90 -9.65 -38.10 -30.91
CA SER A 90 -10.41 -36.98 -31.47
C SER A 90 -10.78 -37.17 -32.95
N SER A 91 -10.16 -38.12 -33.66
CA SER A 91 -10.50 -38.46 -35.05
C SER A 91 -11.76 -39.33 -35.16
N SER A 92 -12.19 -39.97 -34.06
CA SER A 92 -13.32 -40.93 -34.06
C SER A 92 -14.32 -40.70 -32.92
N MET A 93 -13.96 -39.88 -31.93
CA MET A 93 -14.76 -39.58 -30.76
C MET A 93 -14.79 -38.06 -30.53
N SER A 94 -15.93 -37.55 -30.08
CA SER A 94 -16.03 -36.15 -29.63
C SER A 94 -15.27 -35.94 -28.32
N ALA A 95 -14.88 -34.69 -28.05
CA ALA A 95 -14.18 -34.33 -26.81
C ALA A 95 -14.97 -34.73 -25.54
N ALA A 96 -16.30 -34.65 -25.57
CA ALA A 96 -17.15 -35.06 -24.46
C ALA A 96 -17.12 -36.58 -24.23
N GLN A 97 -17.05 -37.38 -25.30
CA GLN A 97 -16.93 -38.84 -25.19
C GLN A 97 -15.57 -39.23 -24.61
N ILE A 98 -14.50 -38.59 -25.09
CA ILE A 98 -13.13 -38.80 -24.59
C ILE A 98 -13.04 -38.40 -23.11
N GLU A 99 -13.56 -37.23 -22.73
CA GLU A 99 -13.56 -36.74 -21.35
C GLU A 99 -14.32 -37.69 -20.41
N ASP A 100 -15.52 -38.14 -20.79
CA ASP A 100 -16.33 -39.04 -19.97
C ASP A 100 -15.65 -40.40 -19.74
N VAL A 101 -15.12 -41.01 -20.81
CA VAL A 101 -14.41 -42.29 -20.71
C VAL A 101 -13.11 -42.14 -19.91
N ALA A 102 -12.31 -41.12 -20.21
CA ALA A 102 -11.02 -40.91 -19.54
C ALA A 102 -11.18 -40.63 -18.04
N LEU A 103 -12.12 -39.76 -17.66
CA LEU A 103 -12.41 -39.47 -16.25
C LEU A 103 -13.02 -40.67 -15.53
N SER A 104 -13.88 -41.45 -16.20
CA SER A 104 -14.42 -42.69 -15.62
C SER A 104 -13.31 -43.70 -15.32
N LEU A 105 -12.38 -43.90 -16.27
CA LEU A 105 -11.22 -44.77 -16.06
C LEU A 105 -10.30 -44.24 -14.95
N GLU A 106 -10.08 -42.93 -14.88
CA GLU A 106 -9.30 -42.30 -13.81
C GLU A 106 -9.93 -42.54 -12.43
N TYR A 107 -11.26 -42.41 -12.32
CA TYR A 107 -11.98 -42.76 -11.10
C TYR A 107 -11.78 -44.23 -10.71
N VAL A 108 -11.92 -45.17 -11.67
CA VAL A 108 -11.74 -46.60 -11.38
C VAL A 108 -10.31 -46.88 -10.90
N LYS A 109 -9.29 -46.25 -11.49
CA LYS A 109 -7.90 -46.35 -11.03
C LYS A 109 -7.73 -45.84 -9.60
N GLN A 110 -8.32 -44.70 -9.25
CA GLN A 110 -8.29 -44.14 -7.88
C GLN A 110 -9.05 -45.04 -6.88
N TYR A 111 -10.19 -45.59 -7.28
CA TYR A 111 -10.94 -46.54 -6.48
C TYR A 111 -10.10 -47.79 -6.19
N ARG A 112 -9.49 -48.39 -7.21
CA ARG A 112 -8.58 -49.54 -7.05
C ARG A 112 -7.40 -49.24 -6.14
N GLY A 113 -6.80 -48.05 -6.26
CA GLY A 113 -5.70 -47.61 -5.42
C GLY A 113 -6.06 -47.50 -3.93
N SER A 114 -7.35 -47.26 -3.62
CA SER A 114 -7.86 -47.16 -2.24
C SER A 114 -8.49 -48.46 -1.72
N HIS A 115 -8.73 -49.47 -2.58
CA HIS A 115 -9.45 -50.70 -2.25
C HIS A 115 -8.59 -51.96 -2.51
N SER A 116 -7.87 -52.40 -1.48
CA SER A 116 -6.93 -53.54 -1.56
C SER A 116 -7.58 -54.93 -1.76
N ASN A 117 -8.90 -55.02 -1.69
CA ASN A 117 -9.67 -56.25 -1.87
C ASN A 117 -9.89 -56.65 -3.34
N LEU A 118 -9.53 -55.78 -4.29
CA LEU A 118 -9.62 -56.07 -5.72
C LEU A 118 -8.29 -56.57 -6.27
N ASN A 119 -8.30 -57.72 -6.93
CA ASN A 119 -7.13 -58.21 -7.66
C ASN A 119 -6.98 -57.48 -9.03
N ALA A 120 -5.84 -57.68 -9.70
CA ALA A 120 -5.53 -57.01 -10.97
C ALA A 120 -6.57 -57.29 -12.07
N ASN A 121 -7.06 -58.53 -12.17
CA ASN A 121 -8.05 -58.94 -13.18
C ASN A 121 -9.41 -58.29 -12.91
N GLN A 122 -9.87 -58.30 -11.65
CA GLN A 122 -11.10 -57.62 -11.24
C GLN A 122 -11.00 -56.11 -11.53
N GLY A 123 -9.83 -55.51 -11.27
CA GLY A 123 -9.56 -54.13 -11.61
C GLY A 123 -9.71 -53.82 -13.10
N TYR A 124 -9.10 -54.62 -13.98
CA TYR A 124 -9.24 -54.47 -15.43
C TYR A 124 -10.69 -54.70 -15.88
N MET A 125 -11.41 -55.68 -15.34
CA MET A 125 -12.82 -55.92 -15.69
C MET A 125 -13.70 -54.71 -15.36
N LEU A 126 -13.49 -54.06 -14.21
CA LEU A 126 -14.20 -52.82 -13.87
C LEU A 126 -13.91 -51.71 -14.87
N GLU A 127 -12.64 -51.54 -15.26
CA GLU A 127 -12.20 -50.55 -16.25
C GLU A 127 -12.81 -50.83 -17.64
N GLN A 128 -12.80 -52.08 -18.09
CA GLN A 128 -13.37 -52.48 -19.37
C GLN A 128 -14.90 -52.31 -19.40
N CYS A 129 -15.59 -52.71 -18.33
CA CYS A 129 -17.03 -52.51 -18.23
C CYS A 129 -17.41 -51.03 -18.18
N VAL A 130 -16.67 -50.18 -17.45
CA VAL A 130 -17.01 -48.76 -17.38
C VAL A 130 -16.91 -48.11 -18.76
N VAL A 131 -15.91 -48.46 -19.57
CA VAL A 131 -15.77 -47.97 -20.96
C VAL A 131 -17.03 -48.29 -21.77
N TRP A 132 -17.48 -49.55 -21.75
CA TRP A 132 -18.68 -49.93 -22.49
C TRP A 132 -19.96 -49.28 -21.93
N GLN A 133 -20.13 -49.16 -20.61
CA GLN A 133 -21.29 -48.47 -20.04
C GLN A 133 -21.33 -47.00 -20.49
N ARG A 134 -20.20 -46.28 -20.40
CA ARG A 134 -20.13 -44.86 -20.80
C ARG A 134 -20.41 -44.69 -22.29
N LEU A 135 -19.80 -45.52 -23.13
CA LEU A 135 -20.00 -45.46 -24.58
C LEU A 135 -21.40 -45.88 -24.99
N SER A 136 -21.98 -46.90 -24.36
CA SER A 136 -23.37 -47.34 -24.60
C SER A 136 -24.35 -46.21 -24.34
N GLU A 137 -24.19 -45.47 -23.24
CA GLU A 137 -25.07 -44.33 -22.92
C GLU A 137 -24.97 -43.21 -23.96
N GLN A 138 -23.77 -42.95 -24.44
CA GLN A 138 -23.51 -41.85 -25.38
C GLN A 138 -23.85 -42.21 -26.83
N LEU A 139 -23.74 -43.48 -27.21
CA LEU A 139 -23.96 -43.99 -28.57
C LEU A 139 -25.29 -44.75 -28.73
N GLY A 140 -26.02 -44.97 -27.64
CA GLY A 140 -27.35 -45.57 -27.63
C GLY A 140 -27.39 -47.08 -27.86
N TRP A 141 -26.35 -47.83 -27.47
CA TRP A 141 -26.26 -49.27 -27.70
C TRP A 141 -27.25 -50.13 -26.90
N GLN A 142 -27.94 -49.53 -25.92
CA GLN A 142 -28.92 -50.19 -25.05
C GLN A 142 -28.33 -51.24 -24.11
N CYS A 143 -27.04 -51.14 -23.77
CA CYS A 143 -26.34 -52.05 -22.86
C CYS A 143 -25.57 -51.32 -21.75
N ASP A 144 -26.19 -50.27 -21.19
CA ASP A 144 -25.62 -49.38 -20.17
C ASP A 144 -25.35 -50.09 -18.83
N ASN A 145 -25.80 -51.34 -18.70
CA ASN A 145 -25.68 -52.18 -17.51
C ASN A 145 -24.69 -53.34 -17.68
N VAL A 146 -23.90 -53.36 -18.76
CA VAL A 146 -22.83 -54.36 -18.94
C VAL A 146 -21.93 -54.43 -17.71
N ARG A 147 -21.60 -55.64 -17.28
CA ARG A 147 -20.96 -55.88 -15.98
C ARG A 147 -20.07 -57.11 -15.98
N ALA A 148 -19.18 -57.18 -15.00
CA ALA A 148 -18.57 -58.45 -14.62
C ALA A 148 -19.65 -59.38 -14.05
N ALA A 149 -19.55 -60.68 -14.33
CA ALA A 149 -20.42 -61.67 -13.68
C ALA A 149 -20.30 -61.55 -12.16
N TYR A 150 -21.41 -61.71 -11.43
CA TYR A 150 -21.41 -61.52 -9.98
C TYR A 150 -20.55 -62.52 -9.20
N SER A 151 -20.18 -63.65 -9.84
CA SER A 151 -19.19 -64.58 -9.31
C SER A 151 -17.76 -64.04 -9.34
N GLU A 152 -17.47 -63.04 -10.20
CA GLU A 152 -16.16 -62.41 -10.34
C GLU A 152 -16.06 -61.16 -9.47
N ILE A 153 -17.09 -60.30 -9.50
CA ILE A 153 -17.17 -59.06 -8.73
C ILE A 153 -18.60 -58.87 -8.22
N SER A 154 -18.76 -58.73 -6.90
CA SER A 154 -20.08 -58.55 -6.29
C SER A 154 -20.83 -57.35 -6.87
N GLN A 155 -22.15 -57.44 -6.92
CA GLN A 155 -23.03 -56.36 -7.38
C GLN A 155 -22.78 -55.03 -6.66
N ASP A 156 -22.58 -55.06 -5.33
CA ASP A 156 -22.41 -53.85 -4.52
C ASP A 156 -21.18 -53.03 -4.96
N ILE A 157 -20.03 -53.69 -5.13
CA ILE A 157 -18.79 -53.06 -5.64
C ILE A 157 -19.02 -52.44 -7.02
N GLN A 158 -19.64 -53.20 -7.94
CA GLN A 158 -19.87 -52.70 -9.29
C GLN A 158 -20.79 -51.48 -9.31
N ASN A 159 -21.90 -51.53 -8.55
CA ASN A 159 -22.82 -50.41 -8.42
C ASN A 159 -22.14 -49.17 -7.84
N GLU A 160 -21.31 -49.33 -6.80
CA GLU A 160 -20.53 -48.25 -6.20
C GLU A 160 -19.56 -47.63 -7.21
N VAL A 161 -18.78 -48.47 -7.91
CA VAL A 161 -17.76 -48.01 -8.86
C VAL A 161 -18.38 -47.25 -10.02
N TYR A 162 -19.43 -47.80 -10.64
CA TYR A 162 -20.03 -47.16 -11.82
C TYR A 162 -20.85 -45.92 -11.49
N ALA A 163 -21.57 -45.91 -10.35
CA ALA A 163 -22.23 -44.70 -9.87
C ALA A 163 -21.20 -43.62 -9.50
N GLY A 164 -20.12 -44.02 -8.83
CA GLY A 164 -19.03 -43.13 -8.46
C GLY A 164 -18.31 -42.53 -9.68
N ALA A 165 -18.07 -43.32 -10.73
CA ALA A 165 -17.47 -42.83 -11.97
C ALA A 165 -18.31 -41.72 -12.61
N ARG A 166 -19.63 -41.89 -12.70
CA ARG A 166 -20.55 -40.85 -13.22
C ARG A 166 -20.48 -39.56 -12.41
N VAL A 167 -20.50 -39.69 -11.08
CA VAL A 167 -20.39 -38.54 -10.16
C VAL A 167 -19.03 -37.85 -10.32
N PHE A 168 -17.96 -38.62 -10.45
CA PHE A 168 -16.60 -38.10 -10.63
C PHE A 168 -16.44 -37.35 -11.95
N VAL A 169 -16.94 -37.89 -13.06
CA VAL A 169 -16.95 -37.21 -14.37
C VAL A 169 -17.67 -35.86 -14.25
N GLN A 170 -18.85 -35.86 -13.65
CA GLN A 170 -19.66 -34.64 -13.50
C GLN A 170 -18.97 -33.58 -12.63
N ALA A 171 -18.29 -34.00 -11.55
CA ALA A 171 -17.58 -33.10 -10.64
C ALA A 171 -16.24 -32.58 -11.21
N ASN A 172 -15.66 -33.26 -12.20
CA ASN A 172 -14.31 -32.98 -12.71
C ASN A 172 -14.26 -32.48 -14.15
N LYS A 173 -15.43 -32.18 -14.73
CA LYS A 173 -15.54 -31.63 -16.08
C LYS A 173 -14.68 -30.38 -16.24
N GLY A 174 -13.80 -30.36 -17.24
CA GLY A 174 -12.88 -29.26 -17.53
C GLY A 174 -11.68 -29.13 -16.58
N ARG A 175 -11.57 -29.95 -15.52
CA ARG A 175 -10.45 -29.90 -14.56
C ARG A 175 -9.25 -30.75 -14.99
N TYR A 176 -9.44 -31.63 -15.97
CA TYR A 176 -8.42 -32.54 -16.48
C TYR A 176 -8.15 -32.30 -17.95
N LYS A 177 -6.91 -32.49 -18.37
CA LYS A 177 -6.56 -32.68 -19.77
C LYS A 177 -6.79 -34.15 -20.13
N CYS A 178 -7.86 -34.42 -20.87
CA CYS A 178 -8.23 -35.76 -21.30
C CYS A 178 -7.77 -36.03 -22.73
N GLY A 179 -7.39 -37.27 -23.02
CA GLY A 179 -7.03 -37.70 -24.36
C GLY A 179 -7.09 -39.21 -24.52
N GLY A 180 -6.88 -39.67 -25.75
CA GLY A 180 -6.86 -41.10 -26.04
C GLY A 180 -6.27 -41.43 -27.40
N TYR A 181 -5.99 -42.71 -27.60
CA TYR A 181 -5.68 -43.30 -28.91
C TYR A 181 -6.70 -44.39 -29.23
N ILE A 182 -7.09 -44.47 -30.49
CA ILE A 182 -7.99 -45.50 -31.01
C ILE A 182 -7.22 -46.34 -32.01
N TYR A 183 -7.42 -47.65 -31.92
CA TYR A 183 -6.78 -48.66 -32.75
C TYR A 183 -7.84 -49.36 -33.59
N THR A 184 -7.81 -49.13 -34.90
CA THR A 184 -8.81 -49.67 -35.84
C THR A 184 -8.23 -50.75 -36.74
N GLY A 185 -9.03 -51.76 -37.07
CA GLY A 185 -8.59 -52.86 -37.93
C GLY A 185 -9.60 -53.99 -37.99
N GLU A 186 -9.17 -55.23 -38.18
CA GLU A 186 -10.10 -56.35 -38.14
C GLU A 186 -10.67 -56.58 -36.73
N GLY A 187 -11.98 -56.86 -36.65
CA GLY A 187 -12.67 -57.07 -35.38
C GLY A 187 -12.94 -55.78 -34.62
N GLN A 188 -13.15 -55.87 -33.31
CA GLN A 188 -13.45 -54.72 -32.46
C GLN A 188 -12.29 -53.72 -32.38
N ASP A 189 -12.60 -52.44 -32.41
CA ASP A 189 -11.64 -51.38 -32.15
C ASP A 189 -11.23 -51.36 -30.67
N LEU A 190 -10.00 -50.89 -30.41
CA LEU A 190 -9.48 -50.70 -29.06
C LEU A 190 -9.21 -49.23 -28.77
N GLY A 191 -9.27 -48.84 -27.50
CA GLY A 191 -8.99 -47.49 -27.02
C GLY A 191 -8.05 -47.48 -25.82
N GLN A 192 -7.12 -46.52 -25.81
CA GLN A 192 -6.34 -46.15 -24.63
C GLN A 192 -6.71 -44.73 -24.27
N PHE A 193 -6.98 -44.45 -23.00
CA PHE A 193 -7.43 -43.14 -22.54
C PHE A 193 -6.66 -42.70 -21.30
N TRP A 194 -6.46 -41.39 -21.17
CA TRP A 194 -5.79 -40.77 -20.02
C TRP A 194 -6.51 -39.48 -19.61
N ALA A 195 -6.45 -39.18 -18.32
CA ALA A 195 -6.89 -37.92 -17.74
C ALA A 195 -5.79 -37.41 -16.81
N GLU A 196 -5.24 -36.24 -17.11
CA GLU A 196 -4.21 -35.60 -16.28
C GLU A 196 -4.80 -34.35 -15.61
N LEU A 197 -4.75 -34.26 -14.28
CA LEU A 197 -5.25 -33.09 -13.56
C LEU A 197 -4.55 -31.83 -14.10
N ASN A 198 -5.33 -30.83 -14.49
CA ASN A 198 -4.84 -29.64 -15.19
C ASN A 198 -5.27 -28.35 -14.49
N VAL A 199 -5.58 -28.42 -13.20
CA VAL A 199 -5.96 -27.27 -12.37
C VAL A 199 -5.14 -27.25 -11.08
N GLY A 200 -4.90 -26.04 -10.57
CA GLY A 200 -4.32 -25.77 -9.26
C GLY A 200 -4.97 -24.52 -8.67
N ASN A 201 -4.52 -24.07 -7.51
CA ASN A 201 -5.10 -22.91 -6.83
C ASN A 201 -4.14 -21.72 -6.82
N ALA A 202 -4.69 -20.53 -6.98
CA ALA A 202 -3.98 -19.26 -6.78
C ALA A 202 -4.47 -18.57 -5.49
N LYS A 203 -3.52 -18.00 -4.74
CA LYS A 203 -3.77 -17.24 -3.52
C LYS A 203 -2.83 -16.03 -3.45
N VAL A 204 -3.25 -14.96 -2.79
CA VAL A 204 -2.41 -13.79 -2.48
C VAL A 204 -2.22 -13.66 -0.97
N LYS A 205 -1.01 -13.27 -0.57
CA LYS A 205 -0.67 -12.80 0.77
C LYS A 205 -0.23 -11.34 0.67
N LYS A 206 -1.02 -10.46 1.27
CA LYS A 206 -0.80 -9.02 1.33
C LYS A 206 -0.14 -8.63 2.65
N THR A 207 0.78 -7.69 2.58
CA THR A 207 1.48 -7.09 3.72
C THR A 207 1.55 -5.57 3.57
N THR A 208 2.04 -4.87 4.59
CA THR A 208 2.34 -3.44 4.53
C THR A 208 3.81 -3.24 4.20
N ALA A 209 4.13 -2.29 3.32
CA ALA A 209 5.52 -1.92 3.02
C ALA A 209 6.17 -1.08 4.14
N ASN A 210 5.36 -0.55 5.09
CA ASN A 210 5.86 0.26 6.19
C ASN A 210 5.01 0.08 7.47
N GLU A 211 5.46 -0.83 8.34
CA GLU A 211 4.82 -1.12 9.62
C GLU A 211 4.90 0.05 10.60
N ILE A 212 5.97 0.85 10.56
CA ILE A 212 6.15 1.99 11.50
C ILE A 212 5.01 2.99 11.38
N VAL A 213 4.48 3.18 10.16
CA VAL A 213 3.36 4.10 9.84
C VAL A 213 2.00 3.51 10.20
N THR A 214 1.85 2.18 10.13
CA THR A 214 0.54 1.52 10.08
C THR A 214 0.20 0.74 11.34
N ASN A 215 1.20 0.30 12.10
CA ASN A 215 1.01 -0.53 13.29
C ASN A 215 0.19 0.21 14.36
N GLY A 216 -0.91 -0.39 14.80
CA GLY A 216 -1.81 0.18 15.80
C GLY A 216 -2.74 1.29 15.29
N ASN A 217 -2.59 1.75 14.05
CA ASN A 217 -3.39 2.83 13.50
C ASN A 217 -4.57 2.30 12.66
N ALA A 218 -5.78 2.39 13.23
CA ALA A 218 -7.02 1.92 12.62
C ALA A 218 -7.43 2.67 11.34
N MET A 219 -6.71 3.73 10.96
CA MET A 219 -6.85 4.36 9.65
C MET A 219 -6.30 3.49 8.52
N TYR A 220 -5.48 2.48 8.85
CA TYR A 220 -4.92 1.52 7.91
C TYR A 220 -5.49 0.13 8.16
N SER A 221 -5.81 -0.59 7.10
CA SER A 221 -6.15 -2.01 7.13
C SER A 221 -5.59 -2.68 5.89
N ILE A 222 -5.12 -3.92 6.02
CA ILE A 222 -4.74 -4.76 4.87
C ILE A 222 -5.88 -5.66 4.40
N ALA A 223 -7.04 -5.62 5.07
CA ALA A 223 -8.24 -6.35 4.68
C ALA A 223 -9.02 -5.60 3.61
N GLY A 224 -9.75 -6.36 2.79
CA GLY A 224 -10.65 -5.80 1.78
C GLY A 224 -9.97 -5.37 0.48
N ALA A 225 -8.65 -5.51 0.35
CA ALA A 225 -7.98 -5.40 -0.94
C ALA A 225 -8.53 -6.46 -1.89
N THR A 226 -8.82 -6.07 -3.13
CA THR A 226 -9.34 -6.99 -4.15
C THR A 226 -8.36 -7.13 -5.30
N PHE A 227 -8.15 -8.36 -5.76
CA PHE A 227 -7.28 -8.67 -6.88
C PHE A 227 -8.07 -9.43 -7.94
N GLY A 228 -7.86 -9.06 -9.20
CA GLY A 228 -8.32 -9.84 -10.33
C GLY A 228 -7.26 -10.87 -10.73
N ILE A 229 -7.70 -12.08 -11.05
CA ILE A 229 -6.86 -13.09 -11.71
C ILE A 229 -7.24 -13.10 -13.19
N PHE A 230 -6.24 -13.06 -14.06
CA PHE A 230 -6.40 -12.96 -15.50
C PHE A 230 -5.63 -14.07 -16.23
N SER A 231 -6.20 -14.57 -17.33
CA SER A 231 -5.53 -15.57 -18.18
C SER A 231 -4.51 -14.94 -19.15
N ASP A 232 -4.52 -13.61 -19.29
CA ASP A 232 -3.64 -12.87 -20.18
C ASP A 232 -2.97 -11.68 -19.49
N GLN A 233 -1.78 -11.31 -19.98
CA GLN A 233 -0.95 -10.26 -19.38
C GLN A 233 -1.56 -8.86 -19.48
N ASN A 234 -2.43 -8.62 -20.47
CA ASN A 234 -3.10 -7.34 -20.66
C ASN A 234 -4.32 -7.18 -19.74
N CYS A 235 -4.57 -8.16 -18.87
CA CYS A 235 -5.70 -8.19 -17.94
C CYS A 235 -7.06 -8.00 -18.64
N SER A 236 -7.23 -8.57 -19.83
CA SER A 236 -8.48 -8.45 -20.60
C SER A 236 -9.52 -9.53 -20.26
N ASN A 237 -9.07 -10.72 -19.83
CA ASN A 237 -9.93 -11.85 -19.48
C ASN A 237 -9.77 -12.21 -18.00
N GLN A 238 -10.65 -11.67 -17.16
CA GLN A 238 -10.68 -11.99 -15.74
C GLN A 238 -11.33 -13.37 -15.52
N ILE A 239 -10.62 -14.25 -14.82
CA ILE A 239 -11.02 -15.63 -14.53
C ILE A 239 -11.32 -15.85 -13.04
N GLY A 240 -11.05 -14.86 -12.18
CA GLY A 240 -11.37 -14.94 -10.76
C GLY A 240 -11.09 -13.65 -10.00
N THR A 241 -11.50 -13.64 -8.74
CA THR A 241 -11.26 -12.53 -7.81
C THR A 241 -10.78 -13.08 -6.47
N LEU A 242 -9.80 -12.40 -5.88
CA LEU A 242 -9.25 -12.69 -4.56
C LEU A 242 -9.49 -11.48 -3.65
N THR A 243 -9.94 -11.73 -2.42
CA THR A 243 -10.18 -10.66 -1.44
C THR A 243 -9.45 -10.97 -0.15
N THR A 244 -8.69 -9.99 0.36
CA THR A 244 -7.89 -10.14 1.58
C THR A 244 -8.75 -10.07 2.84
N ASN A 245 -8.44 -10.93 3.81
CA ASN A 245 -8.96 -10.87 5.17
C ASN A 245 -8.08 -10.00 6.09
N GLU A 246 -8.39 -9.95 7.38
CA GLU A 246 -7.65 -9.19 8.41
C GLU A 246 -6.17 -9.57 8.52
N ASN A 247 -5.81 -10.80 8.15
CA ASN A 247 -4.43 -11.29 8.14
C ASN A 247 -3.74 -11.08 6.79
N GLY A 248 -4.36 -10.34 5.85
CA GLY A 248 -3.86 -10.13 4.49
C GLY A 248 -3.90 -11.39 3.62
N GLU A 249 -4.61 -12.44 4.03
CA GLU A 249 -4.75 -13.66 3.23
C GLU A 249 -6.01 -13.60 2.40
N THR A 250 -5.93 -14.06 1.16
CA THR A 250 -7.12 -14.20 0.33
C THR A 250 -7.77 -15.57 0.46
N ASN A 251 -8.98 -15.70 -0.07
CA ASN A 251 -9.52 -16.98 -0.53
C ASN A 251 -8.58 -17.64 -1.56
N GLU A 252 -8.83 -18.92 -1.84
CA GLU A 252 -8.21 -19.62 -2.96
C GLU A 252 -9.15 -19.58 -4.17
N VAL A 253 -8.58 -19.54 -5.37
CA VAL A 253 -9.32 -19.67 -6.63
C VAL A 253 -8.66 -20.74 -7.48
N GLU A 254 -9.44 -21.73 -7.89
CA GLU A 254 -9.00 -22.77 -8.82
C GLU A 254 -8.83 -22.19 -10.23
N VAL A 255 -7.69 -22.45 -10.84
CA VAL A 255 -7.33 -22.00 -12.19
C VAL A 255 -6.65 -23.13 -12.96
N THR A 256 -6.72 -23.07 -14.29
CA THR A 256 -5.94 -23.96 -15.15
C THR A 256 -4.45 -23.82 -14.85
N ALA A 257 -3.76 -24.95 -14.68
CA ALA A 257 -2.33 -24.98 -14.42
C ALA A 257 -1.56 -24.29 -15.56
N GLY A 258 -0.58 -23.47 -15.21
CA GLY A 258 0.10 -22.57 -16.13
C GLY A 258 0.42 -21.22 -15.49
N THR A 259 0.64 -20.21 -16.32
CA THR A 259 0.88 -18.83 -15.84
C THR A 259 -0.42 -18.05 -15.85
N VAL A 260 -0.76 -17.46 -14.71
CA VAL A 260 -1.83 -16.48 -14.56
C VAL A 260 -1.24 -15.10 -14.22
N TYR A 261 -2.04 -14.05 -14.39
CA TYR A 261 -1.65 -12.68 -14.09
C TYR A 261 -2.58 -12.11 -13.02
N ILE A 262 -2.02 -11.49 -12.00
CA ILE A 262 -2.75 -10.96 -10.85
C ILE A 262 -2.50 -9.46 -10.79
N LYS A 263 -3.58 -8.68 -10.67
CA LYS A 263 -3.55 -7.23 -10.57
C LYS A 263 -4.46 -6.78 -9.43
N GLU A 264 -3.98 -5.85 -8.61
CA GLU A 264 -4.83 -5.21 -7.61
C GLU A 264 -5.86 -4.31 -8.30
N LEU A 265 -7.13 -4.48 -7.94
CA LEU A 265 -8.25 -3.73 -8.49
C LEU A 265 -8.70 -2.62 -7.53
N SER A 266 -8.58 -2.87 -6.23
CA SER A 266 -8.81 -1.88 -5.18
C SER A 266 -7.82 -2.12 -4.06
N ALA A 267 -7.11 -1.04 -3.69
CA ALA A 267 -6.29 -0.99 -2.50
C ALA A 267 -7.16 -1.16 -1.25
N PRO A 268 -6.60 -1.68 -0.16
CA PRO A 268 -7.29 -1.65 1.12
C PRO A 268 -7.19 -0.26 1.77
N LYS A 269 -7.97 -0.05 2.83
CA LYS A 269 -8.10 1.25 3.52
C LYS A 269 -6.73 1.79 3.96
N GLY A 270 -6.42 3.05 3.63
CA GLY A 270 -5.16 3.70 4.01
C GLY A 270 -3.98 3.44 3.07
N TYR A 271 -4.13 2.65 2.00
CA TYR A 271 -3.03 2.26 1.12
C TYR A 271 -3.19 2.78 -0.30
N LYS A 272 -2.05 3.05 -0.95
CA LYS A 272 -2.02 3.40 -2.37
C LYS A 272 -2.28 2.16 -3.22
N LEU A 273 -3.01 2.30 -4.31
CA LEU A 273 -3.26 1.20 -5.24
C LEU A 273 -1.96 0.77 -5.95
N ASP A 274 -1.61 -0.51 -5.83
CA ASP A 274 -0.54 -1.07 -6.65
C ASP A 274 -1.05 -1.43 -8.06
N THR A 275 -0.66 -0.61 -9.03
CA THR A 275 -1.06 -0.82 -10.44
C THR A 275 -0.24 -1.91 -11.16
N THR A 276 0.74 -2.51 -10.49
CA THR A 276 1.63 -3.54 -11.06
C THR A 276 0.85 -4.82 -11.39
N VAL A 277 1.15 -5.41 -12.55
CA VAL A 277 0.65 -6.74 -12.93
C VAL A 277 1.71 -7.78 -12.58
N HIS A 278 1.36 -8.72 -11.73
CA HIS A 278 2.25 -9.79 -11.30
C HIS A 278 1.92 -11.09 -12.05
N SER A 279 2.92 -11.84 -12.48
CA SER A 279 2.72 -13.20 -12.98
C SER A 279 2.85 -14.21 -11.85
N LEU A 280 2.04 -15.26 -11.87
CA LEU A 280 2.08 -16.38 -10.94
C LEU A 280 2.02 -17.69 -11.71
N LYS A 281 2.99 -18.58 -11.48
CA LYS A 281 3.00 -19.93 -12.05
C LYS A 281 2.26 -20.88 -11.11
N VAL A 282 1.20 -21.50 -11.61
CA VAL A 282 0.36 -22.47 -10.89
C VAL A 282 0.64 -23.87 -11.45
N GLU A 283 0.94 -24.81 -10.55
CA GLU A 283 1.13 -26.21 -10.89
C GLU A 283 -0.13 -27.03 -10.56
N ALA A 284 -0.39 -28.07 -11.33
CA ALA A 284 -1.55 -28.93 -11.11
C ALA A 284 -1.54 -29.55 -9.71
N GLY A 285 -2.70 -29.53 -9.04
CA GLY A 285 -2.89 -30.07 -7.69
C GLY A 285 -2.20 -29.29 -6.56
N LYS A 286 -1.60 -28.13 -6.83
CA LYS A 286 -0.90 -27.31 -5.82
C LYS A 286 -1.54 -25.92 -5.66
N THR A 287 -1.32 -25.31 -4.50
CA THR A 287 -1.64 -23.90 -4.26
C THR A 287 -0.39 -23.04 -4.43
N ALA A 288 -0.44 -22.08 -5.35
CA ALA A 288 0.60 -21.08 -5.54
C ALA A 288 0.21 -19.79 -4.79
N VAL A 289 1.18 -19.18 -4.10
CA VAL A 289 0.97 -17.96 -3.30
C VAL A 289 1.80 -16.82 -3.86
N LEU A 290 1.15 -15.72 -4.23
CA LEU A 290 1.79 -14.45 -4.56
C LEU A 290 1.88 -13.58 -3.31
N ASN A 291 3.10 -13.17 -2.93
CA ASN A 291 3.33 -12.23 -1.83
C ASN A 291 3.49 -10.81 -2.39
N VAL A 292 2.71 -9.86 -1.88
CA VAL A 292 2.73 -8.44 -2.29
C VAL A 292 2.62 -7.54 -1.06
N SER A 293 3.02 -6.28 -1.22
CA SER A 293 2.98 -5.27 -0.16
C SER A 293 2.52 -3.93 -0.70
N ASP A 294 1.65 -3.23 0.03
CA ASP A 294 1.28 -1.86 -0.33
C ASP A 294 2.02 -0.80 0.47
N VAL A 295 2.21 0.34 -0.21
CA VAL A 295 2.73 1.56 0.39
C VAL A 295 1.57 2.31 1.07
N PRO A 296 1.63 2.55 2.39
CA PRO A 296 0.59 3.32 3.07
C PRO A 296 0.60 4.78 2.60
N LYS A 297 -0.59 5.38 2.54
CA LYS A 297 -0.76 6.80 2.29
C LYS A 297 -0.23 7.59 3.49
N VAL A 298 0.63 8.56 3.22
CA VAL A 298 1.21 9.49 4.20
C VAL A 298 1.32 10.86 3.55
N THR A 299 1.42 11.92 4.35
CA THR A 299 1.67 13.26 3.84
C THR A 299 3.13 13.65 4.06
N GLU A 300 3.77 14.15 3.00
CA GLU A 300 5.08 14.84 3.08
C GLU A 300 4.91 16.33 3.42
N THR A 301 3.67 16.85 3.38
CA THR A 301 3.35 18.25 3.65
C THR A 301 3.25 18.46 5.16
N LEU A 302 4.36 18.87 5.76
CA LEU A 302 4.44 19.13 7.21
C LEU A 302 4.08 20.58 7.54
N VAL A 303 3.55 20.79 8.75
CA VAL A 303 3.27 22.12 9.29
C VAL A 303 4.59 22.83 9.59
N GLY A 304 4.75 24.04 9.06
CA GLY A 304 5.85 24.96 9.36
C GLY A 304 5.36 26.17 10.14
N LEU A 305 6.10 26.53 11.19
CA LEU A 305 5.80 27.68 12.04
C LEU A 305 6.87 28.77 11.87
N PHE A 306 6.44 30.02 11.76
CA PHE A 306 7.28 31.21 11.61
C PHE A 306 7.09 32.14 12.81
N LYS A 307 8.11 32.29 13.64
CA LYS A 307 8.04 33.16 14.82
C LYS A 307 8.20 34.63 14.43
N ILE A 308 7.27 35.46 14.90
CA ILE A 308 7.29 36.91 14.70
C ILE A 308 7.02 37.66 16.01
N ASP A 309 7.43 38.92 16.02
CA ASP A 309 7.07 39.88 17.06
C ASP A 309 5.63 40.38 16.82
N MET A 310 4.77 40.24 17.82
CA MET A 310 3.34 40.55 17.70
C MET A 310 3.06 42.02 17.44
N GLU A 311 3.80 42.93 18.08
CA GLU A 311 3.49 44.36 18.03
C GLU A 311 3.95 44.99 16.71
N THR A 312 5.07 44.52 16.17
CA THR A 312 5.60 45.00 14.88
C THR A 312 5.11 44.18 13.69
N GLY A 313 4.62 42.97 13.91
CA GLY A 313 4.21 42.02 12.87
C GLY A 313 5.37 41.51 12.02
N LYS A 314 6.61 41.56 12.54
CA LYS A 314 7.84 41.28 11.76
C LYS A 314 8.63 40.12 12.35
N ALA A 315 9.37 39.44 11.49
CA ALA A 315 10.40 38.47 11.85
C ALA A 315 11.69 39.15 12.37
N THR A 316 11.55 40.17 13.22
CA THR A 316 12.65 40.88 13.86
C THR A 316 12.30 41.09 15.31
N ALA A 317 13.15 40.60 16.22
CA ALA A 317 12.92 40.77 17.65
C ALA A 317 13.02 42.24 18.05
N GLN A 318 12.27 42.64 19.07
CA GLN A 318 12.41 43.95 19.69
C GLN A 318 13.53 43.97 20.71
N GLY A 319 14.30 45.06 20.72
CA GLY A 319 15.34 45.28 21.71
C GLY A 319 16.41 44.17 21.72
N ASN A 320 16.65 43.58 22.89
CA ASN A 320 17.56 42.45 23.05
C ASN A 320 16.83 41.11 23.18
N ALA A 321 15.54 41.04 22.84
CA ALA A 321 14.78 39.80 22.81
C ALA A 321 15.25 38.90 21.65
N ALA A 322 14.82 37.64 21.67
CA ALA A 322 15.10 36.66 20.64
C ALA A 322 13.82 36.08 20.06
N LEU A 323 13.85 35.69 18.78
CA LEU A 323 12.79 34.88 18.17
C LEU A 323 13.23 33.41 17.98
N THR A 324 14.49 33.09 18.33
CA THR A 324 15.01 31.72 18.45
C THR A 324 14.72 31.13 19.82
N GLY A 325 14.62 29.81 19.90
CA GLY A 325 14.51 29.09 21.18
C GLY A 325 13.11 29.02 21.76
N ALA A 326 12.10 29.52 21.06
CA ALA A 326 10.69 29.25 21.38
C ALA A 326 10.43 27.75 21.20
N GLU A 327 9.86 27.06 22.18
CA GLU A 327 9.63 25.61 22.13
C GLU A 327 8.14 25.28 21.93
N PHE A 328 7.90 24.42 20.95
CA PHE A 328 6.57 23.95 20.55
C PHE A 328 6.45 22.47 20.83
N THR A 329 5.38 22.10 21.52
CA THR A 329 5.03 20.70 21.78
C THR A 329 4.00 20.24 20.75
N TRP A 330 4.32 19.13 20.11
CA TRP A 330 3.52 18.50 19.07
C TRP A 330 3.02 17.16 19.57
N HIS A 331 1.72 16.89 19.43
CA HIS A 331 1.17 15.57 19.69
C HIS A 331 0.51 15.02 18.44
N TYR A 332 0.84 13.77 18.11
CA TYR A 332 0.21 13.01 17.05
C TYR A 332 -0.61 11.85 17.62
N TYR A 333 -1.77 11.61 17.02
CA TYR A 333 -2.74 10.59 17.44
C TYR A 333 -3.14 9.72 16.26
N ASP A 334 -3.13 8.40 16.48
CA ASP A 334 -3.65 7.42 15.53
C ASP A 334 -5.19 7.48 15.51
N GLY A 335 -5.73 8.24 14.56
CA GLY A 335 -7.16 8.42 14.39
C GLY A 335 -7.56 9.87 14.14
N LEU A 336 -8.81 10.07 13.77
CA LEU A 336 -9.37 11.40 13.49
C LEU A 336 -10.15 11.90 14.72
N TYR A 337 -9.62 12.93 15.36
CA TYR A 337 -10.14 13.49 16.60
C TYR A 337 -10.40 14.99 16.46
N THR A 338 -11.35 15.50 17.23
CA THR A 338 -11.62 16.92 17.43
C THR A 338 -11.09 17.35 18.80
N LYS A 339 -11.17 18.65 19.12
CA LYS A 339 -10.78 19.16 20.45
C LYS A 339 -11.58 18.50 21.59
N ASP A 340 -12.82 18.09 21.33
CA ASP A 340 -13.73 17.57 22.36
C ASP A 340 -13.51 16.08 22.69
N ASN A 341 -12.85 15.33 21.79
CA ASN A 341 -12.67 13.88 21.92
C ASN A 341 -11.21 13.43 21.78
N LEU A 342 -10.27 14.35 21.91
CA LEU A 342 -8.84 14.06 21.83
C LEU A 342 -8.43 13.12 22.98
N PRO A 343 -7.73 12.01 22.69
CA PRO A 343 -7.23 11.12 23.73
C PRO A 343 -6.25 11.83 24.68
N GLU A 344 -6.24 11.46 25.97
CA GLU A 344 -5.30 12.03 26.95
C GLU A 344 -3.83 11.72 26.62
N ARG A 345 -3.57 10.57 26.00
CA ARG A 345 -2.23 10.14 25.61
C ARG A 345 -2.08 10.17 24.10
N ALA A 346 -1.07 10.91 23.64
CA ALA A 346 -0.64 10.93 22.26
C ALA A 346 0.05 9.62 21.86
N THR A 347 -0.08 9.24 20.59
CA THR A 347 0.71 8.15 20.00
C THR A 347 2.18 8.53 19.94
N ARG A 348 2.48 9.77 19.51
CA ARG A 348 3.83 10.33 19.50
C ARG A 348 3.82 11.77 19.98
N THR A 349 4.91 12.16 20.64
CA THR A 349 5.13 13.51 21.14
C THR A 349 6.51 14.01 20.71
N TRP A 350 6.56 15.26 20.25
CA TRP A 350 7.81 15.93 19.89
C TRP A 350 7.86 17.32 20.50
N VAL A 351 9.05 17.75 20.90
CA VAL A 351 9.33 19.15 21.21
C VAL A 351 10.30 19.67 20.17
N THR A 352 9.96 20.79 19.55
CA THR A 352 10.82 21.48 18.58
C THR A 352 11.08 22.90 19.01
N LYS A 353 12.17 23.52 18.56
CA LYS A 353 12.48 24.92 18.84
C LYS A 353 12.67 25.74 17.58
N THR A 354 12.37 27.03 17.67
CA THR A 354 12.66 27.97 16.59
C THR A 354 14.16 28.16 16.40
N VAL A 355 14.61 28.10 15.15
CA VAL A 355 15.99 28.36 14.73
C VAL A 355 15.99 29.40 13.61
N ALA A 356 17.11 30.10 13.45
CA ALA A 356 17.27 31.08 12.38
C ALA A 356 17.60 30.36 11.05
N GLU A 357 16.82 30.64 10.01
CA GLU A 357 17.07 30.22 8.64
C GLU A 357 17.19 31.44 7.73
N LYS A 358 18.03 31.36 6.70
CA LYS A 358 18.14 32.40 5.68
C LYS A 358 17.43 31.94 4.42
N ASP A 359 16.55 32.78 3.90
CA ASP A 359 15.97 32.55 2.58
C ASP A 359 16.97 32.89 1.45
N SER A 360 16.56 32.67 0.21
CA SER A 360 17.37 32.94 -0.98
C SER A 360 17.79 34.41 -1.14
N ASN A 361 17.07 35.33 -0.49
CA ASN A 361 17.34 36.77 -0.53
C ASN A 361 18.23 37.22 0.65
N GLY A 362 18.61 36.29 1.53
CA GLY A 362 19.39 36.56 2.73
C GLY A 362 18.58 37.08 3.91
N THR A 363 17.25 37.12 3.80
CA THR A 363 16.37 37.49 4.92
C THR A 363 16.37 36.36 5.94
N VAL A 364 16.52 36.72 7.22
CA VAL A 364 16.48 35.75 8.32
C VAL A 364 15.02 35.54 8.74
N HIS A 365 14.61 34.28 8.79
CA HIS A 365 13.34 33.82 9.34
C HIS A 365 13.61 32.94 10.56
N TYR A 366 12.70 32.96 11.53
CA TYR A 366 12.81 32.11 12.72
C TYR A 366 11.74 31.04 12.64
N VAL A 367 12.15 29.80 12.38
CA VAL A 367 11.22 28.75 12.01
C VAL A 367 11.41 27.49 12.84
N THR A 368 10.32 26.73 12.99
CA THR A 368 10.37 25.35 13.47
C THR A 368 9.46 24.46 12.63
N LYS A 369 9.86 23.19 12.50
CA LYS A 369 9.17 22.15 11.73
C LYS A 369 9.39 20.79 12.41
N LEU A 370 8.61 19.79 12.05
CA LEU A 370 8.82 18.39 12.46
C LEU A 370 10.01 17.75 11.71
N ALA A 371 11.23 18.15 12.07
CA ALA A 371 12.48 17.59 11.56
C ALA A 371 13.61 17.68 12.59
N ASP A 372 14.63 16.83 12.45
CA ASP A 372 15.70 16.70 13.45
C ASP A 372 16.47 18.00 13.71
N ALA A 373 16.61 18.87 12.71
CA ALA A 373 17.29 20.16 12.84
C ALA A 373 16.64 21.10 13.89
N TYR A 374 15.33 20.94 14.14
CA TYR A 374 14.57 21.75 15.10
C TYR A 374 14.26 20.98 16.39
N LYS A 375 14.49 19.67 16.42
CA LYS A 375 14.05 18.79 17.50
C LYS A 375 14.85 19.06 18.78
N VAL A 376 14.12 19.23 19.88
CA VAL A 376 14.65 19.34 21.25
C VAL A 376 14.57 17.97 21.95
N SER A 377 13.41 17.31 21.86
CA SER A 377 13.15 16.01 22.48
C SER A 377 11.96 15.29 21.82
N GLY A 378 11.67 14.07 22.26
CA GLY A 378 10.50 13.29 21.83
C GLY A 378 10.83 12.10 20.93
N ASP A 379 9.79 11.46 20.40
CA ASP A 379 9.86 10.21 19.64
C ASP A 379 10.61 10.34 18.31
N THR A 380 10.99 9.23 17.70
CA THR A 380 11.49 9.26 16.31
C THR A 380 10.41 9.82 15.38
N PHE A 381 10.79 10.44 14.26
CA PHE A 381 9.81 10.86 13.26
C PHE A 381 9.34 9.64 12.45
N TYR A 382 8.11 9.71 11.91
CA TYR A 382 7.71 8.74 10.91
C TYR A 382 8.49 9.01 9.63
N THR A 383 8.95 7.95 8.97
CA THR A 383 9.72 8.04 7.74
C THR A 383 9.14 7.14 6.66
N GLN A 384 9.07 7.63 5.43
CA GLN A 384 8.77 6.84 4.24
C GLN A 384 9.68 7.33 3.10
N ASN A 385 10.36 6.40 2.41
CA ASN A 385 11.35 6.74 1.37
C ASN A 385 12.39 7.76 1.84
N GLU A 386 12.95 7.54 3.05
CA GLU A 386 13.98 8.39 3.69
C GLU A 386 13.55 9.84 4.00
N LYS A 387 12.27 10.19 3.79
CA LYS A 387 11.71 11.49 4.15
C LYS A 387 10.88 11.41 5.40
N SER A 388 10.88 12.48 6.20
CA SER A 388 9.94 12.65 7.30
C SER A 388 8.53 12.86 6.77
N VAL A 389 7.56 12.13 7.32
CA VAL A 389 6.16 12.14 6.88
C VAL A 389 5.23 12.14 8.09
N LEU A 390 3.93 12.36 7.86
CA LEU A 390 2.89 12.10 8.84
C LEU A 390 1.88 11.07 8.31
N PRO A 391 1.52 10.03 9.09
CA PRO A 391 0.43 9.14 8.73
C PRO A 391 -0.94 9.80 8.86
N LEU A 392 -1.97 9.14 8.33
CA LEU A 392 -3.37 9.49 8.53
C LEU A 392 -3.70 9.52 10.02
N GLY A 393 -4.27 10.62 10.50
CA GLY A 393 -4.50 10.82 11.93
C GLY A 393 -4.72 12.28 12.30
N THR A 394 -4.45 12.62 13.55
CA THR A 394 -4.63 13.97 14.08
C THR A 394 -3.31 14.50 14.61
N LEU A 395 -2.98 15.74 14.27
CA LEU A 395 -1.81 16.46 14.77
C LEU A 395 -2.27 17.68 15.56
N THR A 396 -1.64 17.91 16.70
CA THR A 396 -1.80 19.13 17.48
C THR A 396 -0.46 19.80 17.73
N VAL A 397 -0.47 21.12 17.90
CA VAL A 397 0.71 21.90 18.25
C VAL A 397 0.33 23.06 19.14
N GLU A 398 1.18 23.32 20.14
CA GLU A 398 1.07 24.43 21.07
C GLU A 398 2.45 25.00 21.38
N GLU A 399 2.56 26.32 21.48
CA GLU A 399 3.76 26.95 22.05
C GLU A 399 3.77 26.71 23.55
N THR A 400 4.82 26.07 24.04
CA THR A 400 4.95 25.67 25.45
C THR A 400 6.01 26.45 26.21
N LYS A 401 6.84 27.21 25.47
CA LYS A 401 7.85 28.11 26.02
C LYS A 401 8.13 29.22 25.02
N ALA A 402 7.84 30.46 25.41
CA ALA A 402 8.20 31.64 24.64
C ALA A 402 9.74 31.79 24.55
N PRO A 403 10.25 32.43 23.49
CA PRO A 403 11.67 32.75 23.39
C PRO A 403 12.06 33.87 24.37
N ASP A 404 13.35 34.03 24.61
CA ASP A 404 13.87 35.02 25.57
C ASP A 404 13.38 36.44 25.24
N GLY A 405 12.82 37.12 26.24
CA GLY A 405 12.30 38.49 26.09
C GLY A 405 10.85 38.59 25.60
N TYR A 406 10.16 37.46 25.41
CA TYR A 406 8.76 37.38 25.00
C TYR A 406 7.86 36.70 26.05
N LEU A 407 6.58 37.02 26.01
CA LEU A 407 5.55 36.42 26.83
C LEU A 407 4.92 35.22 26.12
N LEU A 408 4.78 34.13 26.85
CA LEU A 408 4.00 32.97 26.39
C LEU A 408 2.50 33.27 26.38
N ASP A 409 2.02 33.96 27.42
CA ASP A 409 0.63 34.38 27.47
C ASP A 409 0.34 35.46 26.42
N GLY A 410 -0.80 35.31 25.75
CA GLY A 410 -1.19 36.14 24.61
C GLY A 410 -0.68 35.65 23.25
N ALA A 411 0.22 34.65 23.21
CA ALA A 411 0.68 34.07 21.95
C ALA A 411 -0.48 33.54 21.10
N TYR A 412 -0.39 33.75 19.79
CA TYR A 412 -1.37 33.19 18.85
C TYR A 412 -0.73 32.79 17.52
N MET A 413 -1.33 31.77 16.91
CA MET A 413 -0.99 31.30 15.58
C MET A 413 -1.97 31.86 14.54
N GLN A 414 -1.48 32.13 13.33
CA GLN A 414 -2.28 32.68 12.24
C GLN A 414 -1.80 32.12 10.90
N ALA A 415 -2.74 31.69 10.05
CA ALA A 415 -2.43 31.15 8.73
C ALA A 415 -2.35 32.27 7.68
N GLY A 416 -1.15 32.59 7.20
CA GLY A 416 -0.97 33.59 6.14
C GLY A 416 -1.72 34.90 6.41
N ASP A 417 -2.51 35.34 5.43
CA ASP A 417 -3.33 36.57 5.51
C ASP A 417 -4.71 36.35 6.18
N SER A 418 -4.98 35.17 6.75
CA SER A 418 -6.23 34.91 7.48
C SER A 418 -6.37 35.86 8.66
N THR A 419 -7.56 36.36 8.97
CA THR A 419 -7.81 37.17 10.17
C THR A 419 -8.01 36.33 11.44
N GLU A 420 -8.09 35.01 11.30
CA GLU A 420 -8.33 34.09 12.41
C GLU A 420 -7.07 33.90 13.26
N GLN A 421 -7.22 34.14 14.57
CA GLN A 421 -6.18 33.93 15.57
C GLN A 421 -6.46 32.67 16.37
N ILE A 422 -5.55 31.72 16.33
CA ILE A 422 -5.62 30.49 17.12
C ILE A 422 -4.81 30.71 18.39
N LYS A 423 -5.49 30.79 19.53
CA LYS A 423 -4.84 30.87 20.85
C LYS A 423 -4.73 29.47 21.45
N GLY A 424 -3.57 29.17 22.04
CA GLY A 424 -3.25 27.85 22.60
C GLY A 424 -3.12 26.77 21.52
N MET A 425 -3.62 25.58 21.80
CA MET A 425 -3.51 24.42 20.92
C MET A 425 -4.22 24.59 19.56
N TYR A 426 -3.43 24.45 18.48
CA TYR A 426 -3.90 24.21 17.13
C TYR A 426 -4.08 22.70 16.90
N LEU A 427 -5.13 22.32 16.16
CA LEU A 427 -5.45 20.94 15.80
C LEU A 427 -5.72 20.86 14.29
N THR A 428 -5.13 19.88 13.64
CA THR A 428 -5.35 19.53 12.22
C THR A 428 -5.45 18.03 12.05
N GLN A 429 -6.12 17.60 10.98
CA GLN A 429 -6.30 16.20 10.63
C GLN A 429 -5.63 15.90 9.29
N ILE A 430 -5.06 14.71 9.18
CA ILE A 430 -4.49 14.17 7.95
C ILE A 430 -5.45 13.08 7.46
N THR A 431 -6.16 13.38 6.37
CA THR A 431 -7.20 12.51 5.80
C THR A 431 -6.84 12.04 4.41
N GLU A 432 -7.52 10.99 3.94
CA GLU A 432 -7.38 10.53 2.56
C GLU A 432 -8.12 11.46 1.59
N ASP A 433 -7.47 11.78 0.47
CA ASP A 433 -8.07 12.42 -0.71
C ASP A 433 -7.56 11.70 -1.96
N GLY A 434 -8.38 10.80 -2.51
CA GLY A 434 -7.96 9.88 -3.58
C GLY A 434 -6.74 9.05 -3.15
N GLU A 435 -5.65 9.13 -3.92
CA GLU A 435 -4.38 8.43 -3.68
C GLU A 435 -3.43 9.18 -2.71
N LEU A 436 -3.83 10.35 -2.20
CA LEU A 436 -3.02 11.20 -1.35
C LEU A 436 -3.54 11.20 0.10
N ALA A 437 -2.63 11.52 1.02
CA ALA A 437 -2.99 11.94 2.37
C ALA A 437 -2.73 13.45 2.48
N VAL A 438 -3.74 14.18 2.94
CA VAL A 438 -3.77 15.64 2.88
C VAL A 438 -4.05 16.20 4.26
N LEU A 439 -3.32 17.23 4.63
CA LEU A 439 -3.50 17.98 5.86
C LEU A 439 -4.68 18.94 5.71
N SER A 440 -5.57 19.00 6.69
CA SER A 440 -6.69 19.95 6.69
C SER A 440 -6.24 21.34 7.14
N GLY A 441 -6.58 22.37 6.36
CA GLY A 441 -6.19 23.75 6.65
C GLY A 441 -4.87 24.15 6.00
N SER A 442 -4.15 25.09 6.62
CA SER A 442 -2.86 25.57 6.13
C SER A 442 -1.73 24.64 6.60
N ASN A 443 -0.61 24.65 5.89
CA ASN A 443 0.63 24.01 6.33
C ASN A 443 1.68 25.04 6.76
N GLN A 444 1.36 26.33 6.75
CA GLN A 444 2.24 27.42 7.17
C GLN A 444 1.51 28.40 8.08
N TYR A 445 2.12 28.70 9.22
CA TYR A 445 1.57 29.59 10.23
C TYR A 445 2.62 30.57 10.73
N SER A 446 2.22 31.82 10.96
CA SER A 446 2.97 32.72 11.84
C SER A 446 2.57 32.47 13.29
N VAL A 447 3.52 32.61 14.21
CA VAL A 447 3.27 32.54 15.66
C VAL A 447 3.82 33.81 16.31
N SER A 448 2.92 34.60 16.88
CA SER A 448 3.19 35.95 17.34
C SER A 448 3.23 36.02 18.86
N ASP A 449 4.31 36.56 19.43
CA ASP A 449 4.40 36.78 20.89
C ASP A 449 4.51 38.26 21.21
N GLN A 450 3.96 38.60 22.37
CA GLN A 450 4.08 39.93 22.92
C GLN A 450 5.44 40.08 23.63
N VAL A 451 6.17 41.14 23.34
CA VAL A 451 7.46 41.42 24.00
C VAL A 451 7.23 41.73 25.48
N ILE A 452 8.15 41.28 26.35
CA ILE A 452 8.19 41.68 27.75
C ILE A 452 8.38 43.20 27.82
N ARG A 453 7.64 43.87 28.70
CA ARG A 453 7.74 45.33 28.90
C ARG A 453 7.91 45.67 30.37
N GLY A 454 8.56 46.80 30.64
CA GLY A 454 8.86 47.28 31.99
C GLY A 454 8.89 48.80 32.05
N GLY A 455 9.21 49.30 33.23
CA GLY A 455 9.40 50.72 33.49
C GLY A 455 10.67 51.00 34.28
N VAL A 456 10.95 52.28 34.48
CA VAL A 456 12.04 52.75 35.33
C VAL A 456 11.52 53.84 36.25
N LYS A 457 12.00 53.81 37.49
CA LYS A 457 11.84 54.84 38.51
C LYS A 457 13.22 55.31 38.92
N ILE A 458 13.32 56.60 39.22
CA ILE A 458 14.56 57.21 39.66
C ILE A 458 14.26 58.13 40.84
N GLN A 459 15.21 58.23 41.75
CA GLN A 459 15.22 59.22 42.82
C GLN A 459 16.44 60.13 42.64
N LYS A 460 16.19 61.37 42.23
CA LYS A 460 17.24 62.40 42.25
C LYS A 460 17.54 62.77 43.70
N ARG A 461 18.83 62.87 44.01
CA ARG A 461 19.37 63.27 45.30
C ARG A 461 20.40 64.36 45.11
N ASP A 462 20.62 65.15 46.15
CA ASP A 462 21.76 66.05 46.24
C ASP A 462 23.07 65.22 46.29
N LEU A 463 24.08 65.66 45.55
CA LEU A 463 25.31 64.88 45.38
C LEU A 463 26.17 64.84 46.66
N GLU A 464 26.14 65.90 47.47
CA GLU A 464 27.01 66.04 48.65
C GLU A 464 26.38 65.38 49.89
N THR A 465 25.12 65.73 50.17
CA THR A 465 24.36 65.26 51.34
C THR A 465 23.76 63.86 51.14
N LYS A 466 23.57 63.43 49.88
CA LYS A 466 22.85 62.20 49.49
C LYS A 466 21.37 62.18 49.91
N ASP A 467 20.81 63.31 50.33
CA ASP A 467 19.41 63.43 50.73
C ASP A 467 18.50 63.68 49.51
N THR A 468 17.20 63.40 49.65
CA THR A 468 16.15 63.75 48.69
C THR A 468 15.67 65.20 48.84
N LYS A 469 16.33 65.97 49.71
CA LYS A 469 16.09 67.40 49.91
C LYS A 469 17.16 68.21 49.20
N ALA A 470 16.74 69.29 48.54
CA ALA A 470 17.67 70.20 47.92
C ALA A 470 18.38 71.09 48.96
N GLN A 471 19.59 71.56 48.64
CA GLN A 471 20.32 72.51 49.48
C GLN A 471 19.83 73.95 49.28
N GLY A 472 19.68 74.69 50.37
CA GLY A 472 19.26 76.09 50.35
C GLY A 472 17.91 76.29 49.64
N SER A 473 17.86 77.25 48.71
CA SER A 473 16.67 77.54 47.90
C SER A 473 16.60 76.74 46.58
N ALA A 474 17.49 75.77 46.37
CA ALA A 474 17.48 74.94 45.17
C ALA A 474 16.29 73.98 45.15
N THR A 475 16.03 73.35 43.99
CA THR A 475 14.99 72.33 43.84
C THR A 475 15.55 71.07 43.19
N LEU A 476 14.91 69.93 43.41
CA LEU A 476 15.16 68.71 42.63
C LEU A 476 14.11 68.51 41.53
N LYS A 477 13.07 69.35 41.50
CA LYS A 477 11.97 69.30 40.54
C LYS A 477 12.43 69.68 39.14
N ASP A 478 11.76 69.13 38.13
CA ASP A 478 11.94 69.47 36.72
C ASP A 478 13.35 69.13 36.18
N THR A 479 14.11 68.28 36.91
CA THR A 479 15.34 67.64 36.40
C THR A 479 14.94 66.71 35.27
N ALA A 480 15.51 66.91 34.08
CA ALA A 480 15.14 66.11 32.90
C ALA A 480 16.14 64.98 32.66
N PHE A 481 15.62 63.76 32.54
CA PHE A 481 16.41 62.58 32.19
C PHE A 481 15.95 62.02 30.85
N ALA A 482 16.89 61.82 29.94
CA ALA A 482 16.67 61.05 28.72
C ALA A 482 16.88 59.57 29.00
N ILE A 483 15.90 58.76 28.59
CA ILE A 483 16.04 57.30 28.49
C ILE A 483 16.48 57.01 27.06
N ILE A 484 17.64 56.39 26.91
CA ILE A 484 18.29 56.12 25.63
C ILE A 484 18.34 54.59 25.42
N SER A 485 17.92 54.12 24.25
CA SER A 485 18.00 52.69 23.90
C SER A 485 19.47 52.28 23.69
N LEU A 486 19.92 51.21 24.33
CA LEU A 486 21.23 50.59 24.06
C LEU A 486 21.10 49.27 23.28
N ASN A 487 19.89 48.95 22.83
CA ASN A 487 19.58 47.68 22.18
C ASN A 487 20.13 47.59 20.76
N GLU A 488 20.48 46.38 20.32
CA GLU A 488 20.91 46.15 18.93
C GLU A 488 19.75 46.27 17.94
N ASN A 489 18.60 45.67 18.27
CA ASN A 489 17.39 45.84 17.46
C ASN A 489 16.57 47.04 17.95
N SER A 490 15.78 47.59 17.03
CA SER A 490 14.88 48.70 17.35
C SER A 490 13.83 48.29 18.39
N VAL A 491 13.42 49.24 19.22
CA VAL A 491 12.35 49.06 20.22
C VAL A 491 11.14 49.91 19.86
N LEU A 492 9.93 49.36 19.97
CA LEU A 492 8.68 50.09 19.77
C LEU A 492 8.25 50.73 21.10
N VAL A 493 8.21 52.05 21.15
CA VAL A 493 7.76 52.82 22.31
C VAL A 493 6.73 53.85 21.82
N GLU A 494 5.53 53.83 22.39
CA GLU A 494 4.45 54.78 22.05
C GLU A 494 4.17 54.89 20.53
N GLY A 495 4.23 53.76 19.82
CA GLY A 495 3.95 53.68 18.38
C GLY A 495 5.12 54.07 17.46
N LYS A 496 6.30 54.40 18.01
CA LYS A 496 7.50 54.72 17.22
C LYS A 496 8.64 53.73 17.49
N LEU A 497 9.34 53.34 16.42
CA LEU A 497 10.56 52.52 16.52
C LEU A 497 11.78 53.39 16.80
N TYR A 498 12.58 53.00 17.78
CA TYR A 498 13.81 53.67 18.17
C TYR A 498 15.01 52.74 18.02
N LYS A 499 16.05 53.21 17.33
CA LYS A 499 17.31 52.49 17.13
C LYS A 499 18.24 52.65 18.33
N LYS A 500 19.35 51.91 18.31
CA LYS A 500 20.45 52.07 19.26
C LYS A 500 20.89 53.54 19.34
N ASN A 501 21.11 54.02 20.57
CA ASN A 501 21.51 55.38 20.93
C ASN A 501 20.46 56.47 20.67
N GLU A 502 19.22 56.13 20.30
CA GLU A 502 18.13 57.12 20.24
C GLU A 502 17.47 57.30 21.61
N THR A 503 17.07 58.54 21.91
CA THR A 503 16.26 58.85 23.12
C THR A 503 14.83 58.37 22.91
N VAL A 504 14.41 57.39 23.70
CA VAL A 504 13.07 56.78 23.61
C VAL A 504 12.02 57.62 24.35
N LYS A 505 12.39 58.19 25.50
CA LYS A 505 11.50 59.00 26.35
C LYS A 505 12.34 59.97 27.17
N THR A 506 11.79 61.15 27.45
CA THR A 506 12.31 62.06 28.47
C THR A 506 11.34 62.08 29.66
N ILE A 507 11.87 61.90 30.87
CA ILE A 507 11.12 61.99 32.12
C ILE A 507 11.62 63.17 32.95
N GLN A 508 10.74 63.75 33.77
CA GLN A 508 11.07 64.87 34.65
C GLN A 508 10.71 64.54 36.09
N THR A 509 11.55 65.00 37.01
CA THR A 509 11.34 64.78 38.45
C THR A 509 10.25 65.68 39.03
N GLY A 510 9.48 65.12 39.95
CA GLY A 510 8.58 65.87 40.83
C GLY A 510 9.33 66.65 41.91
N ILE A 511 8.58 67.33 42.79
CA ILE A 511 9.13 68.10 43.92
C ILE A 511 9.88 67.22 44.93
N ASP A 512 9.53 65.94 44.98
CA ASP A 512 10.17 64.90 45.78
C ASP A 512 11.44 64.34 45.12
N GLY A 513 11.80 64.83 43.92
CA GLY A 513 12.93 64.34 43.14
C GLY A 513 12.65 63.00 42.44
N ILE A 514 11.42 62.49 42.45
CA ILE A 514 11.07 61.21 41.81
C ILE A 514 10.63 61.45 40.37
N ALA A 515 11.12 60.62 39.44
CA ALA A 515 10.53 60.46 38.11
C ALA A 515 10.27 58.98 37.86
N THR A 516 9.18 58.63 37.19
CA THR A 516 8.80 57.23 36.95
C THR A 516 8.06 57.11 35.62
N THR A 517 8.35 56.05 34.87
CA THR A 517 7.58 55.68 33.67
C THR A 517 6.43 54.75 34.05
N THR A 518 5.50 54.50 33.11
CA THR A 518 4.59 53.36 33.27
C THR A 518 5.36 52.04 33.22
N ALA A 519 4.76 50.99 33.78
CA ALA A 519 5.34 49.65 33.90
C ALA A 519 5.41 48.87 32.58
N ASP A 520 4.89 49.42 31.49
CA ASP A 520 4.79 48.82 30.15
C ASP A 520 5.47 49.67 29.06
N LEU A 521 6.12 50.77 29.44
CA LEU A 521 6.66 51.72 28.47
C LEU A 521 7.81 51.14 27.64
N LEU A 522 8.75 50.46 28.30
CA LEU A 522 10.04 50.07 27.72
C LEU A 522 10.04 48.57 27.41
N PRO A 523 10.26 48.17 26.14
CA PRO A 523 10.46 46.77 25.77
C PRO A 523 11.66 46.11 26.48
N TYR A 524 11.70 44.78 26.43
CA TYR A 524 12.80 43.97 26.91
C TYR A 524 14.13 44.42 26.30
N GLY A 525 15.11 44.74 27.15
CA GLY A 525 16.34 45.33 26.65
C GLY A 525 17.18 46.11 27.64
N LYS A 526 18.26 46.68 27.11
CA LYS A 526 19.20 47.55 27.83
C LYS A 526 18.95 49.01 27.49
N TYR A 527 19.01 49.85 28.51
CA TYR A 527 18.77 51.28 28.42
C TYR A 527 19.81 52.05 29.23
N LYS A 528 19.99 53.31 28.86
CA LYS A 528 20.81 54.28 29.57
C LYS A 528 19.96 55.46 29.98
N LEU A 529 20.02 55.84 31.24
CA LEU A 529 19.47 57.07 31.76
C LEU A 529 20.56 58.15 31.79
N GLU A 530 20.29 59.32 31.21
CA GLU A 530 21.23 60.43 31.13
C GLU A 530 20.55 61.73 31.55
N GLU A 531 21.14 62.47 32.49
CA GLU A 531 20.65 63.79 32.88
C GLU A 531 20.90 64.79 31.74
N THR A 532 19.85 65.36 31.20
CA THR A 532 19.91 66.31 30.07
C THR A 532 19.69 67.75 30.48
N LYS A 533 19.06 67.97 31.64
CA LYS A 533 18.83 69.29 32.22
C LYS A 533 18.82 69.19 33.75
N ALA A 534 19.74 69.90 34.38
CA ALA A 534 19.77 70.04 35.84
C ALA A 534 18.57 70.88 36.34
N PRO A 535 18.12 70.63 37.57
CA PRO A 535 17.09 71.45 38.20
C PRO A 535 17.67 72.80 38.67
N GLU A 536 16.79 73.74 39.02
CA GLU A 536 17.21 75.06 39.49
C GLU A 536 18.08 74.96 40.76
N GLY A 537 19.24 75.64 40.71
CA GLY A 537 20.24 75.64 41.79
C GLY A 537 21.28 74.51 41.71
N TYR A 538 21.24 73.64 40.69
CA TYR A 538 22.23 72.58 40.47
C TYR A 538 22.96 72.72 39.13
N LEU A 539 24.19 72.20 39.08
CA LEU A 539 24.95 72.01 37.85
C LEU A 539 24.71 70.60 37.31
N THR A 540 24.81 70.43 35.99
CA THR A 540 24.84 69.11 35.34
C THR A 540 26.21 68.43 35.45
N ASP A 541 27.25 69.19 35.85
CA ASP A 541 28.62 68.69 35.97
C ASP A 541 28.70 67.61 37.07
N GLY A 542 29.33 66.48 36.74
CA GLY A 542 29.40 65.30 37.61
C GLY A 542 28.21 64.33 37.54
N ALA A 543 27.16 64.63 36.76
CA ALA A 543 26.08 63.67 36.51
C ALA A 543 26.61 62.46 35.71
N LYS A 544 26.41 61.25 36.23
CA LYS A 544 26.81 60.00 35.58
C LYS A 544 25.61 59.33 34.96
N ALA A 545 25.75 58.88 33.72
CA ALA A 545 24.75 58.03 33.11
C ALA A 545 24.64 56.69 33.85
N ILE A 546 23.42 56.18 33.95
CA ILE A 546 23.11 54.91 34.63
C ILE A 546 22.53 53.96 33.60
N GLU A 547 23.15 52.79 33.45
CA GLU A 547 22.59 51.72 32.63
C GLU A 547 21.67 50.82 33.46
N PHE A 548 20.57 50.40 32.85
CA PHE A 548 19.61 49.48 33.45
C PHE A 548 19.04 48.54 32.38
N SER A 549 18.33 47.50 32.82
CA SER A 549 17.74 46.52 31.91
C SER A 549 16.31 46.18 32.31
N ILE A 550 15.45 46.06 31.30
CA ILE A 550 14.11 45.51 31.44
C ILE A 550 14.20 44.02 31.12
N THR A 551 13.90 43.18 32.10
CA THR A 551 13.98 41.71 32.00
C THR A 551 12.72 40.98 32.45
N GLU A 552 11.85 41.66 33.21
CA GLU A 552 10.63 41.08 33.79
C GLU A 552 9.42 41.95 33.41
N ASN A 553 8.31 41.29 33.06
CA ASN A 553 7.12 41.97 32.58
C ASN A 553 6.41 42.76 33.68
N GLY A 554 6.03 44.01 33.40
CA GLY A 554 5.38 44.91 34.34
C GLY A 554 6.28 45.41 35.47
N LYS A 555 7.57 45.11 35.46
CA LYS A 555 8.49 45.53 36.53
C LYS A 555 8.96 46.96 36.31
N ILE A 556 8.91 47.77 37.36
CA ILE A 556 9.58 49.07 37.42
C ILE A 556 10.95 48.85 38.09
N VAL A 557 12.02 49.11 37.35
CA VAL A 557 13.39 49.12 37.88
C VAL A 557 13.59 50.43 38.65
N ASP A 558 13.98 50.36 39.92
CA ASP A 558 14.19 51.52 40.82
C ASP A 558 15.69 51.72 41.10
#